data_AF-A0A1C5QE97-F1
#
_entry.id   AF-A0A1C5QE97-F1
#
_cell.length_a   1.000
_cell.length_b   1.000
_cell.length_c   1.000
_cell.angle_alpha   90.00
_cell.angle_beta   90.00
_cell.angle_gamma   90.00
#
_symmetry.space_group_name_H-M   'P 1'
#
loop_
_entity.id
_entity.type
_entity.pdbx_description
1 polymer ?
#
loop_
_entity_poly.entity_id
_entity_poly.type
_entity_poly.pdbx_seq_one_letter_code
_entity_poly.pdbx_strand_id
1 'polypeptide(L)' 'MGKIDEVRLGFETAYIDGSVVSNNIYRPEFVSNNHKAGKKVFSSIEDELLACDSF' A
#
# COMPACT_ATOMS: atom_id res chain seq x y z
N MET A 1 -12.53 6.37 14.25
CA MET A 1 -12.52 5.18 13.37
C MET A 1 -11.65 4.13 14.06
N GLY A 2 -12.05 2.86 14.12
CA GLY A 2 -11.18 1.81 14.65
C GLY A 2 -10.09 1.45 13.64
N LYS A 3 -8.97 0.86 14.07
CA LYS A 3 -7.93 0.36 13.16
C LYS A 3 -8.49 -0.63 12.11
N ILE A 4 -9.49 -1.41 12.49
CA ILE A 4 -10.18 -2.36 11.59
C ILE A 4 -10.95 -1.63 10.48
N ASP A 5 -11.53 -0.47 10.79
CA ASP A 5 -12.27 0.33 9.80
C ASP A 5 -11.33 0.93 8.76
N GLU A 6 -10.13 1.39 9.18
CA GLU A 6 -9.12 1.91 8.26
C GLU A 6 -8.61 0.84 7.29
N VAL A 7 -8.39 -0.38 7.79
CA VAL A 7 -8.02 -1.53 6.97
C VAL A 7 -9.12 -1.88 5.97
N ARG A 8 -10.37 -1.96 6.42
CA ARG A 8 -11.51 -2.22 5.53
C ARG A 8 -11.63 -1.17 4.44
N LEU A 9 -11.47 0.11 4.78
CA LEU A 9 -11.55 1.22 3.84
C LEU A 9 -10.40 1.19 2.82
N GLY A 10 -9.19 0.80 3.26
CA GLY A 10 -8.04 0.61 2.37
C GLY A 10 -8.31 -0.47 1.31
N PHE A 11 -8.89 -1.60 1.70
CA PHE A 11 -9.29 -2.67 0.79
C PHE A 11 -10.43 -2.28 -0.14
N GLU A 12 -11.46 -1.60 0.38
CA GLU A 12 -12.57 -1.08 -0.42
C GLU A 12 -12.05 -0.10 -1.49
N THR A 13 -11.12 0.77 -1.13
CA THR A 13 -10.50 1.71 -2.07
C THR A 13 -9.67 1.02 -3.16
N ALA A 14 -8.93 -0.04 -2.80
CA ALA A 14 -8.06 -0.72 -3.75
C ALA A 14 -8.81 -1.65 -4.71
N TYR A 15 -9.87 -2.31 -4.24
CA TYR A 15 -10.53 -3.39 -4.98
C TYR A 15 -11.96 -3.08 -5.44
N ILE A 16 -12.66 -2.13 -4.82
CA ILE A 16 -14.06 -1.83 -5.09
C ILE A 16 -14.21 -0.45 -5.74
N ASP A 17 -13.78 0.61 -5.06
CA ASP A 17 -13.98 1.99 -5.49
C ASP A 17 -12.76 2.88 -5.22
N GLY A 18 -12.00 3.16 -6.28
CA GLY A 18 -10.82 4.01 -6.22
C GLY A 18 -11.06 5.49 -5.89
N SER A 19 -12.32 5.93 -5.81
CA SER A 19 -12.69 7.30 -5.41
C SER A 19 -12.80 7.48 -3.90
N VAL A 20 -12.87 6.39 -3.14
CA VAL A 20 -12.95 6.42 -1.67
C VAL A 20 -11.60 6.86 -1.09
N VAL A 21 -11.63 7.82 -0.16
CA VAL A 21 -10.42 8.28 0.52
C VAL A 21 -10.09 7.32 1.66
N SER A 22 -8.98 6.59 1.56
CA SER A 22 -8.46 5.71 2.60
C SER A 22 -7.02 6.05 2.97
N ASN A 23 -6.57 5.50 4.09
CA ASN A 23 -5.18 5.60 4.50
C ASN A 23 -4.29 4.76 3.56
N ASN A 24 -3.31 5.38 2.93
CA ASN A 24 -2.40 4.71 1.99
C ASN A 24 -1.64 3.54 2.62
N ILE A 25 -1.34 3.60 3.92
CA ILE A 25 -0.63 2.53 4.64
C ILE A 25 -1.39 1.20 4.56
N TYR A 26 -2.73 1.24 4.58
CA TYR A 26 -3.58 0.06 4.55
C TYR A 26 -4.20 -0.20 3.18
N ARG A 27 -3.79 0.55 2.16
CA ARG A 27 -4.28 0.42 0.79
C ARG A 27 -3.32 -0.46 0.00
N PRO A 28 -3.72 -1.66 -0.43
CA PRO A 28 -2.87 -2.48 -1.28
C PRO A 28 -2.48 -1.77 -2.57
N GLU A 29 -1.19 -1.82 -2.89
CA GLU A 29 -0.65 -1.29 -4.14
C GLU A 29 -0.11 -2.40 -5.03
N PHE A 30 -0.21 -2.20 -6.35
CA PHE A 30 0.43 -3.08 -7.31
C PHE A 30 1.92 -2.74 -7.43
N VAL A 31 2.79 -3.56 -6.83
CA VAL A 31 4.24 -3.41 -6.91
C VAL A 31 4.78 -4.26 -8.07
N SER A 32 5.42 -3.59 -9.03
CA SER A 32 6.02 -4.25 -10.20
C SER A 32 7.30 -3.53 -10.62
N ASN A 33 8.18 -4.25 -11.32
CA ASN A 33 9.34 -3.64 -11.94
C ASN A 33 8.91 -2.92 -13.22
N ASN A 34 8.59 -1.64 -13.09
CA ASN A 34 8.27 -0.77 -14.20
C ASN A 34 9.34 0.31 -14.34
N HIS A 35 10.36 -0.01 -15.13
CA HIS A 35 11.47 0.90 -15.43
C HIS A 35 11.03 2.21 -16.08
N LYS A 36 9.93 2.21 -16.85
CA LYS A 36 9.40 3.42 -17.50
C LYS A 36 8.72 4.36 -16.51
N ALA A 37 8.09 3.81 -15.47
CA ALA A 37 7.44 4.58 -14.41
C ALA A 37 8.37 4.83 -13.20
N GLY A 38 9.63 4.39 -13.26
CA GLY A 38 10.56 4.48 -12.14
C GLY A 38 10.21 3.57 -10.95
N LYS A 39 9.26 2.64 -11.09
CA LYS A 39 8.83 1.74 -10.01
C LYS A 39 9.73 0.49 -10.00
N LYS A 40 10.42 0.26 -8.89
CA LYS A 40 11.23 -0.95 -8.65
C LYS A 40 10.67 -1.67 -7.45
N VAL A 41 10.48 -2.98 -7.57
CA VAL A 41 10.05 -3.85 -6.46
C VAL A 41 11.04 -3.74 -5.29
N PHE A 42 12.33 -3.64 -5.60
CA PHE A 42 13.39 -3.58 -4.60
C PHE A 42 13.26 -2.36 -3.67
N SER A 43 12.95 -1.19 -4.22
CA SER A 43 12.78 0.02 -3.41
C SER A 43 11.59 -0.09 -2.45
N SER A 44 10.47 -0.69 -2.90
CA SER A 44 9.34 -0.96 -2.01
C SER A 44 9.70 -1.93 -0.89
N ILE A 45 10.57 -2.93 -1.14
CA ILE A 45 11.03 -3.85 -0.09
C ILE A 45 11.94 -3.13 0.90
N GLU A 46 12.87 -2.29 0.42
CA GLU A 46 13.76 -1.49 1.28
C GLU A 46 12.97 -0.56 2.21
N ASP A 47 11.95 0.12 1.67
CA ASP A 47 11.09 1.02 2.44
C ASP A 47 10.34 0.27 3.57
N GLU A 48 9.78 -0.91 3.28
CA GLU A 48 9.08 -1.73 4.28
C GLU A 48 10.02 -2.31 5.35
N LEU A 49 11.21 -2.77 4.94
CA LEU A 49 12.22 -3.29 5.87
C LEU A 49 12.78 -2.20 6.80
N LEU A 50 12.84 -0.95 6.34
CA LEU A 50 13.26 0.19 7.17
C LEU A 50 12.19 0.59 8.19
N ALA A 51 10.90 0.37 7.88
CA ALA A 51 9.79 0.73 8.73
C ALA A 51 9.39 -0.37 9.73
N CYS A 52 9.85 -1.61 9.55
CA CYS A 52 9.50 -2.72 10.42
C CYS A 52 10.48 -2.90 11.59
N ASP A 53 9.96 -3.35 12.75
CA ASP A 53 10.79 -3.67 13.91
C ASP A 53 11.58 -4.98 13.69
N SER A 54 11.04 -5.89 12.87
CA SER A 54 11.62 -7.19 12.52
C SER A 54 11.00 -7.73 11.23
N PHE A 55 11.74 -8.56 10.48
CA PHE A 55 11.29 -9.23 9.25
C PHE A 55 11.46 -10.75 9.33
#